data_AF-A0A662J983-F1
#
_entry.id   AF-A0A662J983-F1
#
_cell.length_a   1.000
_cell.length_b   1.000
_cell.length_c   1.000
_cell.angle_alpha   90.00
_cell.angle_beta   90.00
_cell.angle_gamma   90.00
#
_symmetry.space_group_name_H-M   'P 1'
#
loop_
_entity.id
_entity.type
_entity.pdbx_description
1 polymer ?
#
loop_
_entity_poly.entity_id
_entity_poly.type
_entity_poly.pdbx_seq_one_letter_code
_entity_poly.pdbx_strand_id
1 'polypeptide(L)'
;MNMKRMIGIILSLIALIALLSTSVLLCRAQGGKISYEVTDTDVIVRGPHFEVYISLTGGIRKYIVDDTTVLKDTAVYMWGPKWAGAGFTTYIGDVVKDPDIEMIEGGVRIITYARWNRPQYSQFLDVVTVHEVYESGVVYVVQNITAFKDSQYELAVVMASLPCQVYMGRNATLYKEGSKIGDVYMKEEPAKPATRILYQGAFDILQISAPGGAVSLLFIVLTPPVIGGWIQDYRAWGADYYAVMPTVEGFSYKKSLAPGEGATIKFLVFPHKKGAEYNAKAVEALSKQVSTYKYIAKVKGIAKSGKAIEYVEKAEKMLPQVLKYICMGDVDGALGVVNQAYNYARLAYRTEVLRIATWFIIIPAAASLVVIVLFGIKGIRIRR
;
A
#
# COMPACT_ATOMS: atom_id res chain seq x y z
N MET A 1 28.42 -8.22 -56.28
CA MET A 1 28.52 -6.99 -55.45
C MET A 1 29.96 -6.85 -54.97
N ASN A 2 30.64 -5.73 -55.23
CA ASN A 2 32.08 -5.58 -54.97
C ASN A 2 32.35 -5.65 -53.45
N MET A 3 33.35 -6.42 -53.00
CA MET A 3 33.60 -6.75 -51.59
C MET A 3 33.71 -5.50 -50.70
N LYS A 4 34.24 -4.40 -51.24
CA LYS A 4 34.31 -3.08 -50.59
C LYS A 4 32.93 -2.46 -50.31
N ARG A 5 31.94 -2.67 -51.18
CA ARG A 5 30.55 -2.20 -50.97
C ARG A 5 29.83 -3.00 -49.89
N MET A 6 30.11 -4.30 -49.81
CA MET A 6 29.50 -5.18 -48.81
C MET A 6 30.02 -4.86 -47.39
N ILE A 7 31.33 -4.62 -47.25
CA ILE A 7 31.94 -4.18 -45.99
C ILE A 7 31.39 -2.81 -45.55
N GLY A 8 31.22 -1.87 -46.50
CA GLY A 8 30.65 -0.56 -46.22
C GLY A 8 29.21 -0.63 -45.70
N ILE A 9 28.37 -1.50 -46.28
CA ILE A 9 26.98 -1.71 -45.83
C ILE A 9 26.93 -2.33 -44.44
N ILE A 10 27.78 -3.32 -44.15
CA ILE A 10 27.82 -3.97 -42.83
C ILE A 10 28.25 -2.98 -41.75
N LEU A 11 29.28 -2.15 -42.01
CA LEU A 11 29.74 -1.13 -41.07
C LEU A 11 28.68 -0.06 -40.79
N SER A 12 27.94 0.37 -41.82
CA SER A 12 26.84 1.33 -41.65
C SER A 12 25.64 0.73 -40.93
N LEU A 13 25.37 -0.57 -41.11
CA LEU A 13 24.34 -1.28 -40.35
C LEU A 13 24.72 -1.40 -38.86
N ILE A 14 25.99 -1.73 -38.56
CA ILE A 14 26.49 -1.82 -37.17
C ILE A 14 26.46 -0.44 -36.51
N ALA A 15 26.86 0.62 -37.22
CA ALA A 15 26.78 1.99 -36.71
C ALA A 15 25.33 2.41 -36.45
N LEU A 16 24.39 2.05 -37.33
CA LEU A 16 22.96 2.34 -37.14
C LEU A 16 22.37 1.57 -35.95
N ILE A 17 22.74 0.30 -35.77
CA ILE A 17 22.34 -0.51 -34.61
C ILE A 17 22.93 0.06 -33.31
N ALA A 18 24.18 0.52 -33.33
CA ALA A 18 24.81 1.20 -32.19
C ALA A 18 24.11 2.52 -31.85
N LEU A 19 23.77 3.34 -32.85
CA LEU A 19 23.01 4.58 -32.66
C LEU A 19 21.61 4.32 -32.10
N LEU A 20 20.88 3.34 -32.65
CA LEU A 20 19.54 2.95 -32.16
C LEU A 20 19.58 2.39 -30.73
N SER A 21 20.61 1.62 -30.38
CA SER A 21 20.77 1.12 -29.00
C SER A 21 21.17 2.22 -28.01
N THR A 22 21.93 3.25 -28.42
CA THR A 22 22.18 4.43 -27.58
C THR A 22 20.96 5.34 -27.40
N SER A 23 20.04 5.41 -28.37
CA SER A 23 18.81 6.20 -28.20
C SER A 23 17.84 5.62 -27.16
N VAL A 24 17.86 4.30 -26.93
CA VAL A 24 17.09 3.67 -25.84
C VAL A 24 17.67 4.03 -24.46
N LEU A 25 19.00 4.23 -24.37
CA LEU A 25 19.68 4.64 -23.14
C LEU A 25 19.54 6.14 -22.83
N LEU A 26 19.47 7.00 -23.86
CA LEU A 26 19.35 8.46 -23.70
C LEU A 26 17.96 8.95 -23.24
N CYS A 27 16.94 8.09 -23.26
CA CYS A 27 15.62 8.43 -22.71
C CYS A 27 15.60 8.52 -21.17
N ARG A 28 16.69 8.11 -20.49
CA ARG A 28 16.78 8.09 -19.02
C ARG A 28 17.27 9.37 -18.36
N ALA A 29 17.72 10.36 -19.13
CA ALA A 29 18.33 11.55 -18.57
C ALA A 29 17.66 12.81 -19.13
N GLN A 30 16.52 13.20 -18.54
CA GLN A 30 16.03 14.59 -18.40
C GLN A 30 14.56 14.58 -17.93
N GLY A 31 14.31 14.80 -16.63
CA GLY A 31 13.04 15.33 -16.10
C GLY A 31 11.72 14.77 -16.65
N GLY A 32 11.70 13.51 -17.09
CA GLY A 32 10.62 12.96 -17.88
C GLY A 32 9.37 12.70 -17.05
N LYS A 33 8.23 13.19 -17.55
CA LYS A 33 6.91 12.71 -17.11
C LYS A 33 6.86 11.19 -17.21
N ILE A 34 6.07 10.56 -16.36
CA ILE A 34 5.84 9.12 -16.41
C ILE A 34 5.36 8.72 -17.83
N SER A 35 5.90 7.62 -18.35
CA SER A 35 5.52 7.07 -19.66
C SER A 35 5.17 5.59 -19.53
N TYR A 36 4.45 5.04 -20.49
CA TYR A 36 4.11 3.63 -20.51
C TYR A 36 4.25 3.02 -21.91
N GLU A 37 4.45 1.71 -21.93
CA GLU A 37 4.49 0.87 -23.12
C GLU A 37 3.70 -0.41 -22.83
N VAL A 38 2.82 -0.81 -23.75
CA VAL A 38 2.10 -2.08 -23.64
C VAL A 38 2.82 -3.12 -24.50
N THR A 39 3.15 -4.26 -23.90
CA THR A 39 3.72 -5.43 -24.57
C THR A 39 2.75 -6.61 -24.51
N ASP A 40 3.14 -7.74 -25.10
CA ASP A 40 2.33 -8.96 -25.07
C ASP A 40 2.09 -9.51 -23.66
N THR A 41 2.93 -9.15 -22.68
CA THR A 41 2.89 -9.71 -21.31
C THR A 41 2.71 -8.66 -20.22
N ASP A 42 3.08 -7.40 -20.48
CA ASP A 42 3.11 -6.37 -19.45
C ASP A 42 2.69 -5.00 -19.97
N VAL A 43 2.19 -4.17 -19.07
CA VAL A 43 2.30 -2.72 -19.19
C VAL A 43 3.56 -2.28 -18.46
N ILE A 44 4.52 -1.72 -19.18
CA ILE A 44 5.79 -1.24 -18.64
C ILE A 44 5.66 0.26 -18.40
N VAL A 45 5.76 0.68 -17.14
CA VAL A 45 5.70 2.08 -16.73
C VAL A 45 7.09 2.57 -16.37
N ARG A 46 7.52 3.69 -16.95
CA ARG A 46 8.85 4.26 -16.78
C ARG A 46 8.76 5.66 -16.17
N GLY A 47 9.41 5.84 -15.04
CA GLY A 47 9.70 7.14 -14.43
C GLY A 47 11.20 7.46 -14.48
N PRO A 48 11.63 8.60 -13.90
CA PRO A 48 13.03 9.04 -13.98
C PRO A 48 14.05 8.05 -13.39
N HIS A 49 13.68 7.36 -12.32
CA HIS A 49 14.57 6.47 -11.55
C HIS A 49 14.03 5.05 -11.41
N PHE A 50 12.93 4.74 -12.09
CA PHE A 50 12.26 3.46 -11.92
C PHE A 50 11.60 2.95 -13.18
N GLU A 51 11.41 1.64 -13.23
CA GLU A 51 10.59 0.96 -14.22
C GLU A 51 9.76 -0.12 -13.52
N VAL A 52 8.45 -0.13 -13.75
CA VAL A 52 7.51 -1.11 -13.18
C VAL A 52 6.89 -1.91 -14.30
N TYR A 53 6.95 -3.24 -14.18
CA TYR A 53 6.36 -4.17 -15.12
C TYR A 53 5.09 -4.72 -14.49
N ILE A 54 3.95 -4.21 -14.96
CA ILE A 54 2.63 -4.64 -14.53
C ILE A 54 2.18 -5.76 -15.44
N SER A 55 1.96 -6.95 -14.88
CA SER A 55 1.51 -8.09 -15.67
C SER A 55 0.08 -7.89 -16.17
N LEU A 56 -0.19 -8.25 -17.43
CA LEU A 56 -1.55 -8.25 -17.99
C LEU A 56 -2.48 -9.22 -17.25
N THR A 57 -1.95 -10.22 -16.54
CA THR A 57 -2.76 -11.11 -15.70
C THR A 57 -3.01 -10.58 -14.28
N GLY A 58 -2.38 -9.45 -13.90
CA GLY A 58 -2.56 -8.79 -12.61
C GLY A 58 -1.27 -8.71 -11.77
N GLY A 59 -1.19 -7.72 -10.87
CA GLY A 59 -0.03 -7.55 -9.99
C GLY A 59 1.23 -6.98 -10.65
N ILE A 60 2.34 -6.94 -9.91
CA ILE A 60 3.63 -6.37 -10.36
C ILE A 60 4.60 -7.52 -10.58
N ARG A 61 5.01 -7.76 -11.84
CA ARG A 61 5.93 -8.84 -12.18
C ARG A 61 7.35 -8.54 -11.74
N LYS A 62 7.83 -7.32 -12.01
CA LYS A 62 9.12 -6.82 -11.50
C LYS A 62 9.10 -5.30 -11.34
N TYR A 63 9.87 -4.83 -10.37
CA TYR A 63 10.14 -3.41 -10.14
C TYR A 63 11.65 -3.19 -10.22
N ILE A 64 12.08 -2.23 -11.02
CA ILE A 64 13.47 -1.83 -11.20
C ILE A 64 13.67 -0.41 -10.66
N VAL A 65 14.74 -0.20 -9.87
CA VAL A 65 15.24 1.12 -9.47
C VAL A 65 16.68 1.24 -9.90
N ASP A 66 17.01 2.25 -10.71
CA ASP A 66 18.36 2.49 -11.27
C ASP A 66 19.06 1.18 -11.70
N ASP A 67 18.45 0.46 -12.65
CA ASP A 67 18.92 -0.82 -13.21
C ASP A 67 18.92 -2.03 -12.28
N THR A 68 18.58 -1.86 -11.01
CA THR A 68 18.50 -2.98 -10.07
C THR A 68 17.07 -3.48 -9.96
N THR A 69 16.86 -4.78 -10.19
CA THR A 69 15.55 -5.41 -9.87
C THR A 69 15.42 -5.53 -8.37
N VAL A 70 14.47 -4.78 -7.80
CA VAL A 70 14.27 -4.61 -6.35
C VAL A 70 13.00 -5.27 -5.85
N LEU A 71 12.03 -5.55 -6.72
CA LEU A 71 10.91 -6.44 -6.38
C LEU A 71 10.65 -7.38 -7.56
N LYS A 72 10.20 -8.58 -7.23
CA LYS A 72 9.63 -9.55 -8.17
C LYS A 72 8.27 -10.00 -7.63
N ASP A 73 7.41 -10.46 -8.53
CA ASP A 73 6.15 -11.15 -8.23
C ASP A 73 5.47 -10.62 -6.97
N THR A 74 4.92 -9.41 -7.09
CA THR A 74 4.22 -8.71 -6.02
C THR A 74 2.75 -8.62 -6.34
N ALA A 75 1.96 -9.51 -5.76
CA ALA A 75 0.52 -9.62 -5.99
C ALA A 75 -0.13 -10.59 -4.99
N VAL A 76 -1.40 -10.91 -5.19
CA VAL A 76 -2.01 -12.06 -4.52
C VAL A 76 -1.40 -13.37 -5.04
N TYR A 77 -0.97 -14.20 -4.08
CA TYR A 77 -0.53 -15.57 -4.28
C TYR A 77 -1.51 -16.53 -3.61
N MET A 78 -1.93 -17.57 -4.35
CA MET A 78 -2.97 -18.49 -3.88
C MET A 78 -2.56 -19.94 -4.09
N TRP A 79 -2.85 -20.77 -3.08
CA TRP A 79 -2.77 -22.23 -3.17
C TRP A 79 -4.16 -22.81 -3.37
N GLY A 80 -4.31 -23.74 -4.31
CA GLY A 80 -5.49 -24.60 -4.42
C GLY A 80 -5.59 -25.60 -3.25
N PRO A 81 -6.66 -26.39 -3.19
CA PRO A 81 -6.89 -27.36 -2.12
C PRO A 81 -5.72 -28.32 -1.92
N LYS A 82 -5.46 -28.73 -0.67
CA LYS A 82 -4.34 -29.62 -0.32
C LYS A 82 -2.96 -29.02 -0.67
N TRP A 83 -2.86 -27.69 -0.61
CA TRP A 83 -1.64 -26.92 -0.94
C TRP A 83 -1.14 -27.10 -2.39
N ALA A 84 -2.00 -27.54 -3.31
CA ALA A 84 -1.64 -27.75 -4.71
C ALA A 84 -1.77 -26.47 -5.55
N GLY A 85 -1.20 -26.48 -6.76
CA GLY A 85 -1.48 -25.45 -7.77
C GLY A 85 -1.12 -24.01 -7.36
N ALA A 86 -0.14 -23.84 -6.48
CA ALA A 86 0.28 -22.53 -6.00
C ALA A 86 0.68 -21.60 -7.15
N GLY A 87 0.29 -20.32 -7.10
CA GLY A 87 0.67 -19.37 -8.15
C GLY A 87 0.29 -17.93 -7.85
N PHE A 88 0.99 -17.01 -8.51
CA PHE A 88 0.71 -15.58 -8.48
C PHE A 88 -0.29 -15.19 -9.56
N THR A 89 -1.05 -14.14 -9.26
CA THR A 89 -1.82 -13.39 -10.27
C THR A 89 -0.92 -12.73 -11.33
N THR A 90 0.40 -12.62 -11.12
CA THR A 90 1.37 -12.08 -12.11
C THR A 90 1.63 -12.95 -13.32
N TYR A 91 1.27 -14.23 -13.30
CA TYR A 91 1.49 -15.11 -14.46
C TYR A 91 0.45 -16.22 -14.63
N ILE A 92 -0.45 -16.41 -13.66
CA ILE A 92 -1.54 -17.38 -13.81
C ILE A 92 -2.76 -16.71 -14.43
N GLY A 93 -3.41 -17.43 -15.32
CA GLY A 93 -4.66 -17.06 -15.96
C GLY A 93 -4.48 -16.55 -17.38
N ASP A 94 -5.60 -16.41 -18.06
CA ASP A 94 -5.68 -15.89 -19.41
C ASP A 94 -6.09 -14.42 -19.37
N VAL A 95 -5.45 -13.58 -20.18
CA VAL A 95 -5.83 -12.18 -20.35
C VAL A 95 -7.20 -12.14 -21.04
N VAL A 96 -8.16 -11.47 -20.40
CA VAL A 96 -9.57 -11.43 -20.86
C VAL A 96 -9.77 -10.35 -21.91
N LYS A 97 -9.10 -9.20 -21.75
CA LYS A 97 -9.07 -8.10 -22.70
C LYS A 97 -7.83 -7.23 -22.47
N ASP A 98 -7.56 -6.35 -23.42
CA ASP A 98 -6.52 -5.33 -23.31
C ASP A 98 -6.71 -4.45 -22.05
N PRO A 99 -5.62 -3.94 -21.47
CA PRO A 99 -5.68 -3.12 -20.28
C PRO A 99 -6.30 -1.76 -20.57
N ASP A 100 -7.11 -1.24 -19.64
CA ASP A 100 -7.59 0.14 -19.70
C ASP A 100 -6.53 1.03 -19.04
N ILE A 101 -6.06 2.07 -19.73
CA ILE A 101 -4.97 2.95 -19.26
C ILE A 101 -5.41 4.41 -19.29
N GLU A 102 -5.24 5.11 -18.18
CA GLU A 102 -5.64 6.50 -17.98
C GLU A 102 -4.53 7.28 -17.28
N MET A 103 -4.18 8.46 -17.79
CA MET A 103 -3.32 9.39 -17.07
C MET A 103 -4.07 10.02 -15.91
N ILE A 104 -3.50 9.97 -14.70
CA ILE A 104 -4.07 10.55 -13.49
C ILE A 104 -3.19 11.67 -12.95
N GLU A 105 -3.70 12.43 -11.98
CA GLU A 105 -2.90 13.45 -11.30
C GLU A 105 -1.65 12.82 -10.67
N GLY A 106 -0.47 13.19 -11.19
CA GLY A 106 0.82 12.71 -10.69
C GLY A 106 1.14 11.24 -11.00
N GLY A 107 0.50 10.62 -12.01
CA GLY A 107 0.76 9.22 -12.35
C GLY A 107 -0.02 8.66 -13.54
N VAL A 108 -0.04 7.33 -13.64
CA VAL A 108 -0.84 6.56 -14.59
C VAL A 108 -1.64 5.49 -13.85
N ARG A 109 -2.90 5.31 -14.23
CA ARG A 109 -3.77 4.22 -13.80
C ARG A 109 -3.85 3.17 -14.90
N ILE A 110 -3.64 1.92 -14.55
CA ILE A 110 -3.71 0.76 -15.43
C ILE A 110 -4.69 -0.23 -14.82
N ILE A 111 -5.63 -0.74 -15.60
CA ILE A 111 -6.58 -1.77 -15.17
C ILE A 111 -6.37 -3.00 -16.03
N THR A 112 -6.05 -4.12 -15.40
CA THR A 112 -5.83 -5.41 -16.07
C THR A 112 -6.95 -6.41 -15.74
N TYR A 113 -7.20 -7.33 -16.67
CA TYR A 113 -8.34 -8.24 -16.64
C TYR A 113 -7.88 -9.66 -16.95
N ALA A 114 -7.97 -10.55 -15.98
CA ALA A 114 -7.53 -11.93 -16.13
C ALA A 114 -8.56 -12.92 -15.63
N ARG A 115 -8.53 -14.13 -16.18
CA ARG A 115 -9.38 -15.24 -15.76
C ARG A 115 -8.54 -16.46 -15.43
N TRP A 116 -8.66 -16.95 -14.21
CA TRP A 116 -8.12 -18.22 -13.77
C TRP A 116 -9.17 -19.30 -14.01
N ASN A 117 -8.99 -20.11 -15.05
CA ASN A 117 -9.81 -21.29 -15.29
C ASN A 117 -8.97 -22.56 -15.09
N ARG A 118 -8.82 -22.99 -13.83
CA ARG A 118 -7.94 -24.10 -13.44
C ARG A 118 -8.75 -25.22 -12.79
N PRO A 119 -9.50 -26.00 -13.59
CA PRO A 119 -10.36 -27.07 -13.07
C PRO A 119 -9.60 -28.13 -12.28
N GLN A 120 -8.34 -28.40 -12.62
CA GLN A 120 -7.47 -29.35 -11.92
C GLN A 120 -7.13 -28.92 -10.48
N TYR A 121 -7.33 -27.65 -10.13
CA TYR A 121 -7.14 -27.12 -8.78
C TYR A 121 -8.42 -26.52 -8.19
N SER A 122 -9.58 -26.73 -8.82
CA SER A 122 -10.86 -26.14 -8.42
C SER A 122 -10.83 -24.62 -8.27
N GLN A 123 -10.08 -23.91 -9.13
CA GLN A 123 -9.95 -22.45 -9.08
C GLN A 123 -10.57 -21.83 -10.34
N PHE A 124 -11.63 -21.03 -10.16
CA PHE A 124 -12.41 -20.39 -11.22
C PHE A 124 -12.65 -18.91 -10.88
N LEU A 125 -11.63 -18.08 -11.08
CA LEU A 125 -11.58 -16.71 -10.58
C LEU A 125 -11.42 -15.70 -11.72
N ASP A 126 -12.17 -14.61 -11.66
CA ASP A 126 -11.91 -13.38 -12.39
C ASP A 126 -11.06 -12.47 -11.51
N VAL A 127 -9.98 -11.94 -12.08
CA VAL A 127 -9.02 -11.05 -11.41
C VAL A 127 -9.02 -9.73 -12.17
N VAL A 128 -9.50 -8.67 -11.52
CA VAL A 128 -9.40 -7.30 -12.03
C VAL A 128 -8.46 -6.53 -11.13
N THR A 129 -7.34 -6.06 -11.67
CA THR A 129 -6.34 -5.32 -10.90
C THR A 129 -6.27 -3.89 -11.38
N VAL A 130 -6.41 -2.93 -10.47
CA VAL A 130 -6.09 -1.52 -10.71
C VAL A 130 -4.71 -1.24 -10.13
N HIS A 131 -3.81 -0.72 -10.96
CA HIS A 131 -2.49 -0.24 -10.57
C HIS A 131 -2.41 1.25 -10.83
N GLU A 132 -2.18 2.02 -9.78
CA GLU A 132 -1.86 3.43 -9.90
C GLU A 132 -0.36 3.59 -9.64
N VAL A 133 0.39 3.89 -10.70
CA VAL A 133 1.83 4.14 -10.63
C VAL A 133 2.04 5.64 -10.63
N TYR A 134 2.60 6.16 -9.54
CA TYR A 134 2.82 7.59 -9.36
C TYR A 134 4.22 7.98 -9.84
N GLU A 135 4.39 9.25 -10.22
CA GLU A 135 5.68 9.84 -10.62
C GLU A 135 6.75 9.72 -9.51
N SER A 136 6.31 9.56 -8.25
CA SER A 136 7.17 9.31 -7.11
C SER A 136 7.85 7.93 -7.13
N GLY A 137 7.31 6.95 -7.88
CA GLY A 137 7.64 5.52 -7.84
C GLY A 137 6.74 4.70 -6.91
N VAL A 138 5.78 5.30 -6.22
CA VAL A 138 4.79 4.53 -5.46
C VAL A 138 3.87 3.79 -6.42
N VAL A 139 3.59 2.52 -6.13
CA VAL A 139 2.55 1.75 -6.82
C VAL A 139 1.47 1.38 -5.81
N TYR A 140 0.28 1.93 -6.01
CA TYR A 140 -0.92 1.54 -5.28
C TYR A 140 -1.69 0.50 -6.09
N VAL A 141 -2.01 -0.62 -5.47
CA VAL A 141 -2.65 -1.77 -6.13
C VAL A 141 -3.97 -2.10 -5.45
N VAL A 142 -5.03 -2.20 -6.25
CA VAL A 142 -6.34 -2.72 -5.84
C VAL A 142 -6.65 -3.96 -6.67
N GLN A 143 -6.70 -5.11 -6.02
CA GLN A 143 -6.96 -6.39 -6.66
C GLN A 143 -8.33 -6.92 -6.26
N ASN A 144 -9.25 -6.98 -7.22
CA ASN A 144 -10.57 -7.58 -7.05
C ASN A 144 -10.51 -9.01 -7.59
N ILE A 145 -10.80 -9.98 -6.74
CA ILE A 145 -10.83 -11.39 -7.11
C ILE A 145 -12.23 -11.92 -6.84
N THR A 146 -12.91 -12.38 -7.90
CA THR A 146 -14.30 -12.85 -7.84
C THR A 146 -14.42 -14.23 -8.45
N ALA A 147 -15.11 -15.15 -7.80
CA ALA A 147 -15.37 -16.47 -8.37
C ALA A 147 -16.46 -16.38 -9.46
N PHE A 148 -16.17 -16.86 -10.68
CA PHE A 148 -17.19 -17.01 -11.73
C PHE A 148 -17.86 -18.39 -11.69
N LYS A 149 -17.28 -19.32 -10.94
CA LYS A 149 -17.83 -20.64 -10.59
C LYS A 149 -17.33 -21.00 -9.18
N ASP A 150 -18.04 -21.93 -8.51
CA ASP A 150 -17.60 -22.50 -7.23
C ASP A 150 -16.12 -22.81 -7.22
N SER A 151 -15.38 -22.04 -6.41
CA SER A 151 -13.93 -22.08 -6.33
C SER A 151 -13.49 -22.51 -4.94
N GLN A 152 -12.37 -23.21 -4.87
CA GLN A 152 -11.75 -23.65 -3.62
C GLN A 152 -10.26 -23.29 -3.60
N TYR A 153 -9.74 -23.06 -2.40
CA TYR A 153 -8.34 -22.75 -2.16
C TYR A 153 -7.97 -23.09 -0.72
N GLU A 154 -6.69 -23.34 -0.48
CA GLU A 154 -6.17 -23.61 0.86
C GLU A 154 -5.85 -22.33 1.62
N LEU A 155 -5.24 -21.37 0.90
CA LEU A 155 -4.79 -20.10 1.42
C LEU A 155 -4.58 -19.10 0.28
N ALA A 156 -4.79 -17.82 0.57
CA ALA A 156 -4.34 -16.71 -0.26
C ALA A 156 -3.63 -15.67 0.59
N VAL A 157 -2.55 -15.10 0.07
CA VAL A 157 -1.73 -14.08 0.75
C VAL A 157 -1.42 -12.96 -0.22
N VAL A 158 -1.19 -11.75 0.29
CA VAL A 158 -0.47 -10.75 -0.51
C VAL A 158 0.99 -11.08 -0.38
N MET A 159 1.67 -11.37 -1.48
CA MET A 159 3.08 -11.75 -1.47
C MET A 159 3.91 -10.72 -2.22
N ALA A 160 5.07 -10.37 -1.66
CA ALA A 160 6.13 -9.63 -2.33
C ALA A 160 7.42 -10.46 -2.29
N SER A 161 8.07 -10.64 -3.44
CA SER A 161 9.32 -11.38 -3.55
C SER A 161 10.50 -10.41 -3.56
N LEU A 162 11.29 -10.43 -2.49
CA LEU A 162 12.40 -9.51 -2.23
C LEU A 162 13.73 -10.14 -2.67
N PRO A 163 14.34 -9.73 -3.80
CA PRO A 163 15.55 -10.37 -4.32
C PRO A 163 16.71 -10.35 -3.30
N CYS A 164 17.36 -11.48 -3.09
CA CYS A 164 18.41 -11.60 -2.08
C CYS A 164 19.59 -10.66 -2.38
N GLN A 165 19.96 -10.49 -3.65
CA GLN A 165 21.01 -9.55 -4.10
C GLN A 165 20.82 -8.11 -3.61
N VAL A 166 19.57 -7.71 -3.29
CA VAL A 166 19.26 -6.37 -2.80
C VAL A 166 19.17 -6.35 -1.27
N TYR A 167 18.51 -7.36 -0.67
CA TYR A 167 18.06 -7.26 0.72
C TYR A 167 18.82 -8.13 1.72
N MET A 168 19.71 -9.03 1.28
CA MET A 168 20.52 -9.82 2.20
C MET A 168 21.34 -8.92 3.15
N GLY A 169 21.47 -9.33 4.41
CA GLY A 169 22.17 -8.57 5.45
C GLY A 169 21.39 -7.35 5.99
N ARG A 170 20.14 -7.13 5.56
CA ARG A 170 19.33 -5.98 6.00
C ARG A 170 18.29 -6.36 7.03
N ASN A 171 17.88 -5.38 7.85
CA ASN A 171 16.75 -5.51 8.75
C ASN A 171 15.48 -4.97 8.12
N ALA A 172 14.41 -5.76 8.19
CA ALA A 172 13.05 -5.32 7.94
C ALA A 172 12.37 -5.00 9.26
N THR A 173 11.91 -3.76 9.44
CA THR A 173 11.09 -3.35 10.58
C THR A 173 9.62 -3.57 10.25
N LEU A 174 8.91 -4.23 11.16
CA LEU A 174 7.50 -4.56 10.99
C LEU A 174 6.63 -3.69 11.90
N TYR A 175 5.46 -3.30 11.39
CA TYR A 175 4.44 -2.59 12.15
C TYR A 175 3.09 -3.29 12.04
N LYS A 176 2.26 -3.09 13.06
CA LYS A 176 0.84 -3.46 13.09
C LYS A 176 0.04 -2.33 13.72
N GLU A 177 -0.97 -1.84 13.02
CA GLU A 177 -1.87 -0.77 13.46
C GLU A 177 -1.12 0.48 13.95
N GLY A 178 0.00 0.75 13.30
CA GLY A 178 0.86 1.88 13.56
C GLY A 178 1.90 1.71 14.68
N SER A 179 1.94 0.55 15.33
CA SER A 179 2.95 0.22 16.35
C SER A 179 4.03 -0.68 15.77
N LYS A 180 5.30 -0.40 16.07
CA LYS A 180 6.41 -1.30 15.75
C LYS A 180 6.24 -2.61 16.54
N ILE A 181 6.28 -3.74 15.85
CA ILE A 181 6.14 -5.07 16.48
C ILE A 181 7.45 -5.86 16.54
N GLY A 182 8.44 -5.49 15.72
CA GLY A 182 9.75 -6.13 15.73
C GLY A 182 10.60 -5.79 14.52
N ASP A 183 11.81 -6.33 14.52
CA ASP A 183 12.73 -6.32 13.39
C ASP A 183 13.04 -7.75 12.97
N VAL A 184 13.22 -7.97 11.67
CA VAL A 184 13.51 -9.26 11.06
C VAL A 184 14.77 -9.11 10.21
N TYR A 185 15.81 -9.84 10.58
CA TYR A 185 17.07 -9.84 9.85
C TYR A 185 16.99 -10.77 8.63
N MET A 186 17.23 -10.22 7.45
CA MET A 186 17.30 -10.94 6.18
C MET A 186 18.66 -11.63 6.09
N LYS A 187 18.71 -12.90 6.49
CA LYS A 187 19.96 -13.69 6.65
C LYS A 187 20.83 -13.68 5.40
N GLU A 188 22.12 -13.41 5.53
CA GLU A 188 23.07 -13.51 4.42
C GLU A 188 23.18 -14.94 3.89
N GLU A 189 23.36 -15.90 4.80
CA GLU A 189 23.42 -17.31 4.45
C GLU A 189 22.03 -17.90 4.11
N PRO A 190 21.92 -18.75 3.07
CA PRO A 190 20.68 -19.45 2.75
C PRO A 190 20.15 -20.27 3.93
N ALA A 191 18.90 -20.02 4.32
CA ALA A 191 18.27 -20.83 5.35
C ALA A 191 18.03 -22.26 4.88
N LYS A 192 18.18 -23.22 5.79
CA LYS A 192 17.72 -24.61 5.57
C LYS A 192 16.19 -24.66 5.66
N PRO A 193 15.52 -25.67 5.06
CA PRO A 193 14.07 -25.81 5.17
C PRO A 193 13.52 -25.74 6.61
N ALA A 194 14.23 -26.27 7.60
CA ALA A 194 13.81 -26.21 9.01
C ALA A 194 13.85 -24.79 9.62
N THR A 195 14.66 -23.88 9.08
CA THR A 195 14.91 -22.53 9.65
C THR A 195 14.56 -21.39 8.69
N ARG A 196 13.78 -21.72 7.65
CA ARG A 196 13.37 -20.82 6.57
C ARG A 196 12.43 -19.72 7.00
N ILE A 197 11.60 -19.95 8.02
CA ILE A 197 10.66 -18.96 8.53
C ILE A 197 11.46 -17.98 9.37
N LEU A 198 11.60 -16.75 8.88
CA LEU A 198 12.29 -15.66 9.56
C LEU A 198 11.35 -14.92 10.52
N TYR A 199 10.07 -14.88 10.18
CA TYR A 199 9.03 -14.28 11.02
C TYR A 199 7.68 -14.94 10.77
N GLN A 200 6.88 -15.00 11.84
CA GLN A 200 5.48 -15.44 11.80
C GLN A 200 4.64 -14.53 12.70
N GLY A 201 3.59 -13.92 12.16
CA GLY A 201 2.73 -12.98 12.88
C GLY A 201 2.03 -12.00 11.94
N ALA A 202 1.11 -11.21 12.47
CA ALA A 202 0.37 -10.21 11.70
C ALA A 202 1.15 -8.89 11.61
N PHE A 203 1.34 -8.35 10.41
CA PHE A 203 1.97 -7.05 10.15
C PHE A 203 1.31 -6.38 8.94
N ASP A 204 0.98 -5.09 9.04
CA ASP A 204 0.38 -4.32 7.95
C ASP A 204 1.42 -3.48 7.18
N ILE A 205 2.57 -3.20 7.79
CA ILE A 205 3.68 -2.48 7.16
C ILE A 205 4.97 -3.26 7.35
N LEU A 206 5.70 -3.45 6.25
CA LEU A 206 7.10 -3.83 6.23
C LEU A 206 7.93 -2.68 5.68
N GLN A 207 8.92 -2.26 6.46
CA GLN A 207 9.88 -1.23 6.10
C GLN A 207 11.29 -1.83 6.06
N ILE A 208 12.02 -1.61 4.97
CA ILE A 208 13.47 -1.83 4.91
C ILE A 208 14.12 -0.50 4.59
N SER A 209 14.99 -0.01 5.47
CA SER A 209 15.77 1.20 5.23
C SER A 209 17.22 0.83 4.94
N ALA A 210 17.78 1.34 3.85
CA ALA A 210 19.16 1.09 3.48
C ALA A 210 20.01 2.38 3.57
N PRO A 211 21.24 2.31 4.12
CA PRO A 211 22.13 3.47 4.18
C PRO A 211 22.76 3.78 2.82
N GLY A 212 23.35 4.97 2.69
CA GLY A 212 24.24 5.31 1.56
C GLY A 212 23.58 5.36 0.18
N GLY A 213 22.28 5.65 0.09
CA GLY A 213 21.56 5.75 -1.20
C GLY A 213 21.20 4.39 -1.82
N ALA A 214 21.38 3.29 -1.09
CA ALA A 214 20.83 2.00 -1.46
C ALA A 214 19.29 1.99 -1.39
N VAL A 215 18.66 1.05 -2.09
CA VAL A 215 17.20 1.00 -2.22
C VAL A 215 16.55 0.60 -0.89
N SER A 216 15.73 1.49 -0.35
CA SER A 216 14.76 1.24 0.71
C SER A 216 13.45 0.67 0.15
N LEU A 217 12.63 0.07 1.00
CA LEU A 217 11.31 -0.45 0.66
C LEU A 217 10.29 -0.06 1.73
N LEU A 218 9.13 0.43 1.29
CA LEU A 218 7.88 0.37 2.04
C LEU A 218 6.93 -0.59 1.33
N PHE A 219 6.43 -1.57 2.07
CA PHE A 219 5.36 -2.45 1.62
C PHE A 219 4.23 -2.40 2.64
N ILE A 220 3.04 -2.00 2.21
CA ILE A 220 1.91 -1.71 3.09
C ILE A 220 0.68 -2.45 2.58
N VAL A 221 0.05 -3.24 3.44
CA VAL A 221 -1.27 -3.86 3.16
C VAL A 221 -2.33 -3.05 3.89
N LEU A 222 -3.27 -2.49 3.13
CA LEU A 222 -4.23 -1.50 3.62
C LEU A 222 -5.59 -2.13 3.92
N THR A 223 -6.04 -3.06 3.08
CA THR A 223 -7.36 -3.70 3.21
C THR A 223 -7.35 -5.05 2.50
N PRO A 224 -8.04 -6.07 3.01
CA PRO A 224 -8.64 -6.18 4.35
C PRO A 224 -7.58 -6.14 5.47
N PRO A 225 -8.00 -6.09 6.76
CA PRO A 225 -7.06 -6.17 7.86
C PRO A 225 -6.16 -7.40 7.77
N VAL A 226 -4.87 -7.21 8.06
CA VAL A 226 -3.92 -8.33 8.17
C VAL A 226 -4.13 -9.04 9.50
N ILE A 227 -4.27 -10.37 9.46
CA ILE A 227 -4.54 -11.23 10.61
C ILE A 227 -3.46 -12.28 10.86
N GLY A 228 -2.49 -12.38 9.94
CA GLY A 228 -1.31 -13.21 10.10
C GLY A 228 -0.30 -12.94 8.99
N GLY A 229 0.69 -13.82 8.86
CA GLY A 229 1.64 -13.74 7.76
C GLY A 229 2.98 -14.33 8.13
N TRP A 230 3.84 -14.39 7.11
CA TRP A 230 5.20 -14.90 7.24
C TRP A 230 6.19 -14.06 6.46
N ILE A 231 7.43 -14.06 6.95
CA ILE A 231 8.60 -13.73 6.13
C ILE A 231 9.45 -14.99 6.07
N GLN A 232 9.75 -15.44 4.85
CA GLN A 232 10.44 -16.70 4.65
C GLN A 232 11.59 -16.53 3.66
N ASP A 233 12.71 -17.19 3.96
CA ASP A 233 13.82 -17.31 3.03
C ASP A 233 13.54 -18.42 2.02
N TYR A 234 13.24 -18.03 0.78
CA TYR A 234 12.85 -18.97 -0.27
C TYR A 234 14.05 -19.67 -0.93
N ARG A 235 15.30 -19.30 -0.59
CA ARG A 235 16.51 -20.06 -0.97
C ARG A 235 16.51 -21.47 -0.42
N ALA A 236 15.77 -21.72 0.66
CA ALA A 236 15.50 -23.06 1.18
C ALA A 236 14.86 -24.01 0.14
N TRP A 237 14.25 -23.46 -0.92
CA TRP A 237 13.67 -24.20 -2.05
C TRP A 237 14.33 -23.87 -3.40
N GLY A 238 15.53 -23.28 -3.38
CA GLY A 238 16.31 -23.00 -4.60
C GLY A 238 15.92 -21.71 -5.34
N ALA A 239 15.02 -20.88 -4.80
CA ALA A 239 14.76 -19.54 -5.33
C ALA A 239 15.79 -18.51 -4.80
N ASP A 240 15.84 -17.29 -5.36
CA ASP A 240 16.80 -16.25 -4.95
C ASP A 240 16.10 -14.99 -4.39
N TYR A 241 15.18 -15.20 -3.45
CA TYR A 241 14.46 -14.11 -2.79
C TYR A 241 13.96 -14.48 -1.38
N TYR A 242 13.60 -13.46 -0.60
CA TYR A 242 12.78 -13.60 0.60
C TYR A 242 11.32 -13.32 0.24
N ALA A 243 10.40 -14.18 0.67
CA ALA A 243 8.97 -13.98 0.49
C ALA A 243 8.39 -13.26 1.70
N VAL A 244 7.73 -12.13 1.45
CA VAL A 244 6.92 -11.43 2.45
C VAL A 244 5.47 -11.73 2.16
N MET A 245 4.77 -12.39 3.08
CA MET A 245 3.44 -12.97 2.85
C MET A 245 2.44 -12.63 3.97
N PRO A 246 1.99 -11.37 4.10
CA PRO A 246 0.86 -11.03 4.96
C PRO A 246 -0.44 -11.72 4.52
N THR A 247 -1.18 -12.22 5.51
CA THR A 247 -2.45 -12.94 5.37
C THR A 247 -3.59 -12.02 5.78
N VAL A 248 -4.54 -11.76 4.87
CA VAL A 248 -5.65 -10.82 5.10
C VAL A 248 -6.95 -11.53 5.50
N GLU A 249 -7.79 -10.84 6.27
CA GLU A 249 -9.11 -11.32 6.70
C GLU A 249 -10.05 -11.64 5.54
N GLY A 250 -10.98 -12.58 5.79
CA GLY A 250 -12.05 -12.98 4.88
C GLY A 250 -11.54 -13.90 3.76
N PHE A 251 -10.66 -13.37 2.92
CA PHE A 251 -10.15 -14.09 1.75
C PHE A 251 -9.30 -15.29 2.15
N SER A 252 -8.53 -15.24 3.24
CA SER A 252 -7.62 -16.34 3.59
C SER A 252 -8.29 -17.53 4.29
N TYR A 253 -9.50 -17.35 4.83
CA TYR A 253 -10.12 -18.33 5.74
C TYR A 253 -11.41 -18.96 5.21
N LYS A 254 -12.08 -18.34 4.22
CA LYS A 254 -13.32 -18.89 3.69
C LYS A 254 -13.11 -20.21 2.95
N LYS A 255 -11.88 -20.48 2.44
CA LYS A 255 -11.43 -21.68 1.68
C LYS A 255 -12.28 -22.08 0.47
N SER A 256 -13.43 -21.47 0.28
CA SER A 256 -14.29 -21.57 -0.88
C SER A 256 -14.97 -20.23 -1.17
N LEU A 257 -15.31 -20.03 -2.44
CA LEU A 257 -16.09 -18.89 -2.94
C LEU A 257 -17.17 -19.42 -3.87
N ALA A 258 -18.42 -19.07 -3.57
CA ALA A 258 -19.54 -19.31 -4.47
C ALA A 258 -19.50 -18.32 -5.66
N PRO A 259 -20.19 -18.59 -6.78
CA PRO A 259 -20.26 -17.66 -7.91
C PRO A 259 -20.70 -16.26 -7.48
N GLY A 260 -19.97 -15.24 -7.92
CA GLY A 260 -20.17 -13.84 -7.56
C GLY A 260 -19.54 -13.41 -6.24
N GLU A 261 -19.08 -14.35 -5.40
CA GLU A 261 -18.35 -14.01 -4.19
C GLU A 261 -16.88 -13.68 -4.49
N GLY A 262 -16.30 -12.79 -3.69
CA GLY A 262 -14.93 -12.36 -3.91
C GLY A 262 -14.36 -11.53 -2.77
N ALA A 263 -13.17 -10.99 -2.99
CA ALA A 263 -12.53 -10.03 -2.10
C ALA A 263 -11.81 -8.94 -2.88
N THR A 264 -11.75 -7.76 -2.26
CA THR A 264 -10.94 -6.63 -2.72
C THR A 264 -9.76 -6.46 -1.78
N ILE A 265 -8.56 -6.57 -2.34
CA ILE A 265 -7.30 -6.43 -1.62
C ILE A 265 -6.62 -5.14 -2.08
N LYS A 266 -6.15 -4.34 -1.13
CA LYS A 266 -5.50 -3.05 -1.36
C LYS A 266 -4.14 -3.06 -0.70
N PHE A 267 -3.10 -2.81 -1.46
CA PHE A 267 -1.74 -2.69 -0.95
C PHE A 267 -0.95 -1.65 -1.72
N LEU A 268 0.18 -1.25 -1.16
CA LEU A 268 1.07 -0.26 -1.72
C LEU A 268 2.50 -0.79 -1.62
N VAL A 269 3.26 -0.64 -2.69
CA VAL A 269 4.72 -0.83 -2.67
C VAL A 269 5.44 0.42 -3.09
N PHE A 270 6.55 0.69 -2.43
CA PHE A 270 7.44 1.77 -2.78
C PHE A 270 8.90 1.38 -2.53
N PRO A 271 9.59 0.83 -3.54
CA PRO A 271 11.04 0.78 -3.57
C PRO A 271 11.60 2.16 -3.93
N HIS A 272 12.51 2.72 -3.13
CA HIS A 272 13.03 4.07 -3.35
C HIS A 272 14.39 4.32 -2.74
N LYS A 273 15.03 5.43 -3.14
CA LYS A 273 16.30 5.90 -2.56
C LYS A 273 16.17 7.09 -1.60
N LYS A 274 14.95 7.50 -1.24
CA LYS A 274 14.66 8.60 -0.28
C LYS A 274 15.14 8.34 1.17
N GLY A 275 15.66 7.15 1.49
CA GLY A 275 16.29 6.87 2.78
C GLY A 275 15.34 6.64 3.96
N ALA A 276 15.92 6.52 5.16
CA ALA A 276 15.22 6.13 6.37
C ALA A 276 14.29 7.23 6.94
N GLU A 277 14.65 8.51 6.78
CA GLU A 277 13.85 9.64 7.26
C GLU A 277 12.49 9.67 6.56
N TYR A 278 12.47 9.48 5.24
CA TYR A 278 11.24 9.37 4.46
C TYR A 278 10.34 8.25 5.00
N ASN A 279 10.92 7.07 5.21
CA ASN A 279 10.16 5.92 5.73
C ASN A 279 9.57 6.20 7.10
N ALA A 280 10.35 6.79 8.01
CA ALA A 280 9.90 7.13 9.34
C ALA A 280 8.70 8.09 9.30
N LYS A 281 8.76 9.14 8.48
CA LYS A 281 7.65 10.10 8.29
C LYS A 281 6.42 9.45 7.66
N ALA A 282 6.60 8.59 6.64
CA ALA A 282 5.51 7.87 5.99
C ALA A 282 4.79 6.94 6.98
N VAL A 283 5.55 6.16 7.75
CA VAL A 283 5.01 5.29 8.80
C VAL A 283 4.34 6.12 9.88
N GLU A 284 4.94 7.21 10.35
CA GLU A 284 4.32 8.11 11.32
C GLU A 284 2.96 8.63 10.82
N ALA A 285 2.89 9.11 9.57
CA ALA A 285 1.66 9.61 8.97
C ALA A 285 0.56 8.52 8.93
N LEU A 286 0.91 7.30 8.52
CA LEU A 286 -0.02 6.16 8.46
C LEU A 286 -0.47 5.70 9.85
N SER A 287 0.46 5.57 10.80
CA SER A 287 0.15 5.25 12.20
C SER A 287 -0.78 6.29 12.83
N LYS A 288 -0.51 7.57 12.54
CA LYS A 288 -1.35 8.68 13.00
C LYS A 288 -2.70 8.68 12.31
N GLN A 289 -2.78 8.25 11.05
CA GLN A 289 -4.05 8.12 10.32
C GLN A 289 -4.94 7.07 10.99
N VAL A 290 -4.39 5.89 11.31
CA VAL A 290 -5.11 4.81 12.02
C VAL A 290 -5.62 5.27 13.38
N SER A 291 -4.75 5.88 14.20
CA SER A 291 -5.16 6.39 15.52
C SER A 291 -6.18 7.54 15.42
N THR A 292 -6.09 8.38 14.38
CA THR A 292 -7.05 9.46 14.15
C THR A 292 -8.40 8.93 13.71
N TYR A 293 -8.48 7.89 12.87
CA TYR A 293 -9.75 7.20 12.58
C TYR A 293 -10.41 6.67 13.85
N LYS A 294 -9.64 5.99 14.72
CA LYS A 294 -10.13 5.50 16.03
C LYS A 294 -10.64 6.66 16.90
N TYR A 295 -9.93 7.78 16.92
CA TYR A 295 -10.33 8.97 17.69
C TYR A 295 -11.60 9.63 17.14
N ILE A 296 -11.71 9.79 15.81
CA ILE A 296 -12.92 10.33 15.16
C ILE A 296 -14.13 9.46 15.48
N ALA A 297 -14.03 8.14 15.36
CA ALA A 297 -15.13 7.23 15.66
C ALA A 297 -15.64 7.43 17.11
N LYS A 298 -14.71 7.58 18.07
CA LYS A 298 -15.04 7.90 19.47
C LYS A 298 -15.74 9.26 19.60
N VAL A 299 -15.23 10.30 18.95
CA VAL A 299 -15.80 11.66 19.04
C VAL A 299 -17.16 11.74 18.34
N LYS A 300 -17.33 11.08 17.20
CA LYS A 300 -18.60 10.98 16.47
C LYS A 300 -19.71 10.39 17.33
N GLY A 301 -19.40 9.38 18.15
CA GLY A 301 -20.36 8.79 19.09
C GLY A 301 -20.88 9.76 20.16
N ILE A 302 -20.20 10.88 20.42
CA ILE A 302 -20.61 11.87 21.43
C ILE A 302 -20.98 13.25 20.84
N ALA A 303 -20.67 13.50 19.57
CA ALA A 303 -20.96 14.75 18.88
C ALA A 303 -22.47 14.96 18.72
N LYS A 304 -23.01 16.08 19.23
CA LYS A 304 -24.45 16.40 19.19
C LYS A 304 -24.74 17.82 18.72
N SER A 305 -23.81 18.75 18.91
CA SER A 305 -23.90 20.11 18.40
C SER A 305 -23.54 20.17 16.92
N GLY A 306 -24.23 21.04 16.16
CA GLY A 306 -23.97 21.21 14.73
C GLY A 306 -22.50 21.53 14.43
N LYS A 307 -21.85 22.34 15.26
CA LYS A 307 -20.44 22.68 15.11
C LYS A 307 -19.48 21.50 15.36
N ALA A 308 -19.78 20.64 16.34
CA ALA A 308 -18.98 19.43 16.56
C ALA A 308 -19.14 18.42 15.42
N ILE A 309 -20.37 18.28 14.89
CA ILE A 309 -20.66 17.42 13.73
C ILE A 309 -19.88 17.94 12.50
N GLU A 310 -19.92 19.24 12.23
CA GLU A 310 -19.17 19.86 11.13
C GLU A 310 -17.66 19.57 11.23
N TYR A 311 -17.08 19.66 12.42
CA TYR A 311 -15.67 19.33 12.64
C TYR A 311 -15.36 17.85 12.45
N VAL A 312 -16.26 16.94 12.87
CA VAL A 312 -16.12 15.50 12.59
C VAL A 312 -16.14 15.24 11.08
N GLU A 313 -17.08 15.82 10.35
CA GLU A 313 -17.18 15.66 8.89
C GLU A 313 -15.93 16.18 8.16
N LYS A 314 -15.39 17.33 8.59
CA LYS A 314 -14.12 17.85 8.06
C LYS A 314 -12.97 16.86 8.30
N ALA A 315 -12.86 16.32 9.51
CA ALA A 315 -11.83 15.34 9.84
C ALA A 315 -11.96 14.04 9.00
N GLU A 316 -13.18 13.53 8.82
CA GLU A 316 -13.48 12.33 8.01
C GLU A 316 -13.12 12.54 6.53
N LYS A 317 -13.41 13.73 5.97
CA LYS A 317 -13.08 14.06 4.57
C LYS A 317 -11.58 14.23 4.31
N MET A 318 -10.81 14.64 5.31
CA MET A 318 -9.37 14.88 5.16
C MET A 318 -8.54 13.61 5.26
N LEU A 319 -8.88 12.69 6.17
CA LEU A 319 -8.07 11.49 6.44
C LEU A 319 -7.74 10.64 5.21
N PRO A 320 -8.66 10.39 4.26
CA PRO A 320 -8.35 9.62 3.06
C PRO A 320 -7.23 10.23 2.21
N GLN A 321 -7.00 11.55 2.30
CA GLN A 321 -5.98 12.24 1.51
C GLN A 321 -4.56 11.89 1.96
N VAL A 322 -4.34 11.39 3.18
CA VAL A 322 -3.01 10.96 3.65
C VAL A 322 -2.37 9.98 2.67
N LEU A 323 -3.15 9.00 2.18
CA LEU A 323 -2.66 8.03 1.21
C LEU A 323 -2.28 8.69 -0.12
N LYS A 324 -3.08 9.66 -0.60
CA LYS A 324 -2.79 10.42 -1.83
C LYS A 324 -1.43 11.14 -1.72
N TYR A 325 -1.17 11.81 -0.60
CA TYR A 325 0.11 12.50 -0.36
C TYR A 325 1.29 11.53 -0.30
N ILE A 326 1.13 10.39 0.38
CA ILE A 326 2.16 9.33 0.40
C ILE A 326 2.42 8.80 -1.02
N CYS A 327 1.38 8.55 -1.80
CA CYS A 327 1.49 8.12 -3.19
C CYS A 327 2.21 9.16 -4.06
N MET A 328 1.97 10.45 -3.85
CA MET A 328 2.69 11.54 -4.52
C MET A 328 4.12 11.73 -4.01
N GLY A 329 4.53 10.98 -2.98
CA GLY A 329 5.88 11.07 -2.41
C GLY A 329 6.08 12.26 -1.48
N ASP A 330 5.00 12.89 -1.00
CA ASP A 330 4.97 14.04 -0.10
C ASP A 330 4.57 13.62 1.32
N VAL A 331 5.56 13.17 2.08
CA VAL A 331 5.35 12.72 3.48
C VAL A 331 5.09 13.88 4.44
N ASP A 332 5.58 15.08 4.14
CA ASP A 332 5.35 16.26 4.98
C ASP A 332 3.91 16.78 4.80
N GLY A 333 3.39 16.78 3.56
CA GLY A 333 1.98 17.01 3.27
C GLY A 333 1.07 15.96 3.92
N ALA A 334 1.45 14.68 3.88
CA ALA A 334 0.73 13.60 4.56
C ALA A 334 0.63 13.84 6.08
N LEU A 335 1.74 14.21 6.72
CA LEU A 335 1.78 14.61 8.14
C LEU A 335 0.92 15.85 8.41
N GLY A 336 0.99 16.86 7.54
CA GLY A 336 0.17 18.06 7.63
C GLY A 336 -1.33 17.76 7.64
N VAL A 337 -1.79 16.96 6.69
CA VAL A 337 -3.20 16.55 6.57
C VAL A 337 -3.67 15.76 7.78
N VAL A 338 -2.91 14.75 8.22
CA VAL A 338 -3.33 13.92 9.35
C VAL A 338 -3.36 14.72 10.66
N ASN A 339 -2.42 15.66 10.83
CA ASN A 339 -2.40 16.59 11.97
C ASN A 339 -3.63 17.50 11.98
N GLN A 340 -4.01 18.05 10.82
CA GLN A 340 -5.19 18.89 10.70
C GLN A 340 -6.48 18.10 10.95
N ALA A 341 -6.60 16.89 10.41
CA ALA A 341 -7.75 16.00 10.66
C ALA A 341 -7.89 15.68 12.17
N TYR A 342 -6.78 15.35 12.84
CA TYR A 342 -6.77 15.14 14.28
C TYR A 342 -7.20 16.39 15.06
N ASN A 343 -6.72 17.57 14.65
CA ASN A 343 -7.10 18.84 15.29
C ASN A 343 -8.59 19.14 15.14
N TYR A 344 -9.20 18.87 13.98
CA TYR A 344 -10.65 18.99 13.79
C TYR A 344 -11.41 18.03 14.72
N ALA A 345 -11.01 16.77 14.79
CA ALA A 345 -11.61 15.81 15.73
C ALA A 345 -11.49 16.28 17.19
N ARG A 346 -10.36 16.88 17.56
CA ARG A 346 -10.13 17.44 18.91
C ARG A 346 -11.00 18.67 19.18
N LEU A 347 -11.21 19.53 18.17
CA LEU A 347 -12.12 20.68 18.27
C LEU A 347 -13.57 20.23 18.44
N ALA A 348 -14.00 19.19 17.73
CA ALA A 348 -15.32 18.57 17.92
C ALA A 348 -15.50 18.09 19.37
N TYR A 349 -14.53 17.33 19.90
CA TYR A 349 -14.54 16.87 21.28
C TYR A 349 -14.63 18.03 22.28
N ARG A 350 -13.77 19.05 22.14
CA ARG A 350 -13.78 20.23 23.01
C ARG A 350 -15.11 20.99 22.96
N THR A 351 -15.71 21.10 21.76
CA THR A 351 -17.00 21.77 21.57
C THR A 351 -18.10 21.05 22.35
N GLU A 352 -18.12 19.71 22.31
CA GLU A 352 -19.09 18.95 23.11
C GLU A 352 -18.84 19.04 24.61
N VAL A 353 -17.59 18.93 25.06
CA VAL A 353 -17.26 19.06 26.47
C VAL A 353 -17.67 20.43 27.00
N LEU A 354 -17.40 21.51 26.25
CA LEU A 354 -17.84 22.86 26.62
C LEU A 354 -19.36 23.00 26.61
N ARG A 355 -20.06 22.40 25.64
CA ARG A 355 -21.53 22.39 25.63
C ARG A 355 -22.08 21.72 26.88
N ILE A 356 -21.61 20.51 27.20
CA ILE A 356 -22.04 19.75 28.38
C ILE A 356 -21.72 20.53 29.66
N ALA A 357 -20.49 21.04 29.81
CA ALA A 357 -20.10 21.84 30.96
C ALA A 357 -20.96 23.11 31.10
N THR A 358 -21.29 23.77 29.99
CA THR A 358 -22.14 24.97 30.02
C THR A 358 -23.54 24.64 30.52
N TRP A 359 -24.18 23.60 29.97
CA TRP A 359 -25.55 23.23 30.32
C TRP A 359 -25.69 22.62 31.71
N PHE A 360 -24.73 21.83 32.16
CA PHE A 360 -24.86 21.03 33.39
C PHE A 360 -24.04 21.55 34.56
N ILE A 361 -23.08 22.45 34.34
CA ILE A 361 -22.23 23.00 35.41
C ILE A 361 -22.40 24.52 35.49
N ILE A 362 -22.13 25.24 34.39
CA ILE A 362 -22.08 26.70 34.41
C ILE A 362 -23.46 27.33 34.61
N ILE A 363 -24.46 26.93 33.81
CA ILE A 363 -25.83 27.47 33.92
C ILE A 363 -26.43 27.18 35.31
N PRO A 364 -26.37 25.93 35.84
CA PRO A 364 -26.83 25.65 37.19
C PRO A 364 -26.09 26.46 38.27
N ALA A 365 -24.76 26.55 38.21
CA ALA A 365 -23.98 27.32 39.18
C ALA A 365 -24.33 28.82 39.15
N ALA A 366 -24.48 29.40 37.96
CA ALA A 366 -24.90 30.80 37.81
C ALA A 366 -26.32 31.03 38.35
N ALA A 367 -27.26 30.12 38.05
CA ALA A 367 -28.61 30.19 38.58
C ALA A 367 -28.64 30.09 40.12
N SER A 368 -27.86 29.17 40.71
CA SER A 368 -27.72 29.05 42.17
C SER A 368 -27.16 30.33 42.79
N LEU A 369 -26.15 30.95 42.17
CA LEU A 369 -25.57 32.20 42.66
C LEU A 369 -26.59 33.36 42.63
N VAL A 370 -27.37 33.47 41.56
CA VAL A 370 -28.44 34.47 41.43
C VAL A 370 -29.51 34.26 42.52
N VAL A 371 -29.91 33.01 42.77
CA VAL A 371 -30.85 32.68 43.86
C VAL A 371 -30.26 33.09 45.22
N ILE A 372 -29.00 32.74 45.51
CA ILE A 372 -28.35 33.10 46.77
C ILE A 372 -28.29 34.62 46.95
N VAL A 373 -27.94 35.37 45.92
CA VAL A 373 -27.85 36.84 45.96
C VAL A 373 -29.24 37.46 46.19
N LEU A 374 -30.26 37.04 45.42
CA LEU A 374 -31.61 37.59 45.53
C LEU A 374 -32.27 37.31 46.88
N PHE A 375 -32.14 36.09 47.40
CA PHE A 375 -32.74 35.69 48.67
C PHE A 375 -31.89 36.07 49.89
N GLY A 376 -30.56 36.06 49.76
CA GLY A 376 -29.63 36.53 50.79
C GLY A 376 -29.74 38.04 51.05
N ILE A 377 -29.86 38.86 50.00
CA ILE A 377 -30.06 40.31 50.16
C ILE A 377 -31.44 40.62 50.76
N LYS A 378 -32.49 39.88 50.40
CA LYS A 378 -33.81 40.01 51.06
C LYS A 378 -33.75 39.62 52.54
N GLY A 379 -33.04 38.55 52.91
CA GLY A 379 -32.85 38.14 54.31
C GLY A 379 -32.10 39.19 55.16
N ILE A 380 -31.13 39.89 54.58
CA ILE A 380 -30.40 40.98 55.25
C ILE A 380 -31.26 42.23 55.39
N ARG A 381 -32.13 42.53 54.42
CA ARG A 381 -33.06 43.68 54.47
C ARG A 381 -34.25 43.50 55.42
N ILE A 382 -34.60 42.28 55.78
CA ILE A 382 -35.66 41.97 56.76
C ILE A 382 -35.12 41.97 58.20
N ARG A 383 -33.79 41.88 58.38
CA ARG A 383 -33.11 41.92 59.69
C ARG A 383 -32.46 43.27 60.03
N ARG A 384 -32.62 44.28 59.18
CA ARG A 384 -32.44 45.70 59.51
C ARG A 384 -33.81 46.33 59.58
#